data_AF-A0AAE4ZWJ9-F1
#
_entry.id   AF-A0AAE4ZWJ9-F1
#
_cell.length_a   1.000
_cell.length_b   1.000
_cell.length_c   1.000
_cell.angle_alpha   90.00
_cell.angle_beta   90.00
_cell.angle_gamma   90.00
#
_symmetry.space_group_name_H-M   'P 1'
#
loop_
_entity.id
_entity.type
_entity.pdbx_description
1 polymer ?
#
loop_
_entity_poly.entity_id
_entity_poly.type
_entity_poly.pdbx_seq_one_letter_code
_entity_poly.pdbx_strand_id
1 'polypeptide(L)'
;MDSARLLAAAAANRTSVPVIIRPQENGTDNARKATRIGQQIVSNDQREALTDGQRAAGIAAMLDLGLSQTAVAKAASVSRDKVKTLATVGASKAARASVDEHQFTIEQAATIAEFEEAGDTEGINRLLSYGSHYQFDYMAERLRRDRVERIAHAEAAAPYEAKGFTILDGYNYHPVTFEHVLTDAGEPITLETVEADASRWGVRLSWTEAWFDRQIGAEVAEDEIDWDTHDNPDLEAEDGLIHMNSIETCRVWDREFHLLDPGNLEGSGLQLSDVAKVMVARRAGRAAAVPATAEEAAAQIEAEREERRRVRELNKRAEAANTVRRTFLRTLLGRTKLPANAAVWMAVTLASDPHLLAEYHASDCLGELLGIKDYRLSNNAARDLAVNASDSRAQVITFALVIAAMEARMVKDAWRTRPRGATAYLELLAANGYELSDVEKAIAAHIKPETISLD
;
A
#
# COMPACT_ATOMS: atom_id res chain seq x y z
N MET A 1 15.92 -46.33 -2.23
CA MET A 1 17.23 -46.64 -2.83
C MET A 1 17.77 -45.34 -3.37
N ASP A 2 19.04 -45.03 -3.11
CA ASP A 2 19.67 -43.80 -3.56
C ASP A 2 19.83 -43.84 -5.09
N SER A 3 19.21 -42.94 -5.84
CA SER A 3 19.12 -43.04 -7.31
C SER A 3 20.49 -43.10 -7.98
N ALA A 4 21.47 -42.39 -7.42
CA ALA A 4 22.85 -42.39 -7.88
C ALA A 4 23.52 -43.78 -7.79
N ARG A 5 23.22 -44.58 -6.75
CA ARG A 5 23.82 -45.92 -6.61
C ARG A 5 23.24 -46.92 -7.60
N LEU A 6 21.95 -46.79 -7.92
CA LEU A 6 21.31 -47.61 -8.94
C LEU A 6 21.85 -47.24 -10.34
N LEU A 7 21.93 -45.94 -10.65
CA LEU A 7 22.49 -45.44 -11.91
C LEU A 7 23.97 -45.82 -12.06
N ALA A 8 24.77 -45.72 -11.00
CA ALA A 8 26.18 -46.15 -11.03
C ALA A 8 26.33 -47.66 -11.21
N ALA A 9 25.46 -48.48 -10.59
CA ALA A 9 25.48 -49.93 -10.78
C ALA A 9 25.07 -50.32 -12.22
N ALA A 10 24.12 -49.60 -12.80
CA ALA A 10 23.73 -49.76 -14.21
C ALA A 10 24.88 -49.35 -15.15
N ALA A 11 25.51 -48.20 -14.92
CA ALA A 11 26.67 -47.75 -15.69
C ALA A 11 27.86 -48.72 -15.56
N ALA A 12 28.02 -49.37 -14.41
CA ALA A 12 29.02 -50.40 -14.16
C ALA A 12 28.61 -51.81 -14.62
N ASN A 13 27.49 -51.94 -15.36
CA ASN A 13 26.95 -53.21 -15.87
C ASN A 13 26.84 -54.32 -14.81
N ARG A 14 26.47 -53.95 -13.57
CA ARG A 14 26.28 -54.94 -12.51
C ARG A 14 24.96 -55.67 -12.72
N THR A 15 25.03 -57.01 -12.76
CA THR A 15 23.86 -57.90 -12.89
C THR A 15 23.05 -58.06 -11.61
N SER A 16 23.57 -57.60 -10.46
CA SER A 16 22.90 -57.64 -9.16
C SER A 16 23.27 -56.45 -8.30
N VAL A 17 22.31 -55.90 -7.55
CA VAL A 17 22.52 -54.80 -6.59
C VAL A 17 21.95 -55.19 -5.23
N PRO A 18 22.70 -55.03 -4.13
CA PRO A 18 22.17 -55.28 -2.79
C PRO A 18 21.08 -54.27 -2.44
N VAL A 19 19.91 -54.77 -2.01
CA VAL A 19 18.76 -53.96 -1.65
C VAL A 19 18.27 -54.29 -0.25
N ILE A 20 17.75 -53.28 0.45
CA ILE A 20 17.05 -53.45 1.72
C ILE A 20 15.55 -53.34 1.41
N ILE A 21 14.83 -54.46 1.55
CA ILE A 21 13.38 -54.49 1.47
C ILE A 21 12.83 -54.13 2.86
N ARG A 22 12.08 -53.03 2.95
CA ARG A 22 11.39 -52.64 4.18
C ARG A 22 9.90 -52.98 4.06
N PRO A 23 9.26 -53.48 5.13
CA PRO A 23 7.82 -53.68 5.15
C PRO A 23 7.10 -52.37 4.84
N GLN A 24 6.02 -52.45 4.07
CA GLN A 24 5.22 -51.29 3.71
C GLN A 24 4.32 -50.92 4.89
N GLU A 25 4.50 -49.74 5.47
CA GLU A 25 3.63 -49.25 6.55
C GLU A 25 2.19 -49.03 6.04
N ASN A 26 1.20 -49.33 6.89
CA ASN A 26 -0.22 -49.10 6.61
C ASN A 26 -0.47 -47.60 6.39
N GLY A 27 -1.03 -47.23 5.22
CA GLY A 27 -1.33 -45.83 4.88
C GLY A 27 -1.65 -45.60 3.39
N THR A 28 -2.25 -44.45 3.07
CA THR A 28 -2.58 -44.06 1.70
C THR A 28 -1.32 -43.89 0.83
N ASP A 29 -1.46 -44.00 -0.49
CA ASP A 29 -0.33 -43.81 -1.42
C ASP A 29 0.28 -42.40 -1.32
N ASN A 30 -0.58 -41.39 -1.10
CA ASN A 30 -0.16 -40.01 -0.94
C ASN A 30 0.62 -39.79 0.36
N ALA A 31 0.18 -40.38 1.48
CA ALA A 31 0.93 -40.33 2.73
C ALA A 31 2.34 -40.91 2.57
N ARG A 32 2.46 -42.04 1.86
CA ARG A 32 3.75 -42.68 1.56
C ARG A 32 4.65 -41.81 0.68
N LYS A 33 4.10 -41.15 -0.34
CA LYS A 33 4.84 -40.22 -1.20
C LYS A 33 5.35 -39.01 -0.40
N ALA A 34 4.51 -38.44 0.45
CA ALA A 34 4.89 -37.29 1.27
C ALA A 34 5.98 -37.63 2.30
N THR A 35 5.89 -38.78 2.98
CA THR A 35 6.96 -39.25 3.88
C THR A 35 8.28 -39.43 3.13
N ARG A 36 8.23 -39.92 1.88
CA ARG A 36 9.44 -40.05 1.04
C ARG A 36 10.05 -38.69 0.72
N ILE A 37 9.24 -37.68 0.39
CA ILE A 37 9.72 -36.31 0.13
C ILE A 37 10.43 -35.76 1.38
N GLY A 38 9.85 -35.89 2.57
CA GLY A 38 10.49 -35.48 3.82
C GLY A 38 11.83 -36.19 4.07
N GLN A 39 11.89 -37.50 3.85
CA GLN A 39 13.14 -38.27 3.95
C GLN A 39 14.20 -37.80 2.94
N GLN A 40 13.80 -37.41 1.73
CA GLN A 40 14.71 -36.87 0.72
C GLN A 40 15.26 -35.51 1.13
N ILE A 41 14.42 -34.62 1.67
CA ILE A 41 14.84 -33.33 2.22
C ILE A 41 15.90 -33.53 3.30
N VAL A 42 15.61 -34.33 4.32
CA VAL A 42 16.53 -34.58 5.45
C VAL A 42 17.80 -35.30 5.00
N SER A 43 17.71 -36.22 4.03
CA SER A 43 18.89 -36.92 3.52
C SER A 43 19.80 -36.01 2.69
N ASN A 44 19.27 -35.01 2.00
CA ASN A 44 20.08 -34.06 1.23
C ASN A 44 20.76 -33.03 2.12
N ASP A 45 20.16 -32.66 3.26
CA ASP A 45 20.80 -31.79 4.27
C ASP A 45 22.16 -32.34 4.76
N GLN A 46 22.34 -33.67 4.72
CA GLN A 46 23.56 -34.36 5.12
C GLN A 46 24.54 -34.60 3.94
N ARG A 47 24.23 -34.09 2.75
CA ARG A 47 24.99 -34.31 1.50
C ARG A 47 25.24 -32.97 0.80
N GLU A 48 24.71 -32.80 -0.41
CA GLU A 48 24.64 -31.53 -1.13
C GLU A 48 23.29 -30.89 -0.79
N ALA A 49 23.36 -29.72 -0.17
CA ALA A 49 22.18 -29.04 0.35
C ALA A 49 21.21 -28.69 -0.78
N LEU A 50 19.92 -28.96 -0.56
CA LEU A 50 18.86 -28.40 -1.40
C LEU A 50 18.90 -26.87 -1.33
N THR A 51 18.54 -26.20 -2.42
CA THR A 51 18.25 -24.77 -2.36
C THR A 51 17.03 -24.51 -1.48
N ASP A 52 16.90 -23.30 -0.94
CA ASP A 52 15.76 -22.95 -0.08
C ASP A 52 14.44 -23.05 -0.86
N GLY A 53 14.43 -22.69 -2.14
CA GLY A 53 13.30 -22.85 -3.05
C GLY A 53 12.93 -24.32 -3.29
N GLN A 54 13.91 -25.21 -3.46
CA GLN A 54 13.67 -26.65 -3.58
C GLN A 54 13.12 -27.27 -2.29
N ARG A 55 13.67 -26.85 -1.14
CA ARG A 55 13.17 -27.27 0.18
C ARG A 55 11.72 -26.81 0.37
N ALA A 56 11.41 -25.55 0.06
CA ALA A 56 10.07 -24.99 0.12
C ALA A 56 9.10 -25.76 -0.79
N ALA A 57 9.49 -26.06 -2.03
CA ALA A 57 8.69 -26.85 -2.97
C ALA A 57 8.36 -28.26 -2.41
N GLY A 58 9.34 -28.92 -1.80
CA GLY A 58 9.13 -30.22 -1.14
C GLY A 58 8.15 -30.13 0.04
N ILE A 59 8.20 -29.03 0.81
CA ILE A 59 7.25 -28.77 1.91
C ILE A 59 5.83 -28.57 1.39
N ALA A 60 5.64 -27.77 0.35
CA ALA A 60 4.33 -27.58 -0.30
C ALA A 60 3.77 -28.91 -0.83
N ALA A 61 4.57 -29.70 -1.54
CA ALA A 61 4.15 -30.99 -2.09
C ALA A 61 3.71 -31.99 -1.01
N MET A 62 4.32 -31.99 0.18
CA MET A 62 3.87 -32.85 1.28
C MET A 62 2.48 -32.45 1.81
N LEU A 63 2.16 -31.15 1.88
CA LEU A 63 0.84 -30.67 2.26
C LEU A 63 -0.22 -31.01 1.21
N ASP A 64 0.11 -30.84 -0.07
CA ASP A 64 -0.79 -31.20 -1.19
C ASP A 64 -1.12 -32.69 -1.22
N LEU A 65 -0.18 -33.52 -0.79
CA LEU A 65 -0.38 -34.97 -0.59
C LEU A 65 -1.17 -35.32 0.69
N GLY A 66 -1.63 -34.31 1.45
CA GLY A 66 -2.54 -34.46 2.57
C GLY A 66 -1.89 -34.69 3.93
N LEU A 67 -0.59 -34.42 4.11
CA LEU A 67 0.00 -34.40 5.45
C LEU A 67 -0.45 -33.17 6.23
N SER A 68 -0.66 -33.33 7.53
CA SER A 68 -0.88 -32.19 8.41
C SER A 68 0.39 -31.37 8.59
N GLN A 69 0.25 -30.08 8.90
CA GLN A 69 1.41 -29.20 9.17
C GLN A 69 2.35 -29.76 10.25
N THR A 70 1.80 -30.41 11.28
CA THR A 70 2.60 -31.07 12.33
C THR A 70 3.39 -32.25 11.80
N ALA A 71 2.80 -33.05 10.89
CA ALA A 71 3.49 -34.17 10.27
C ALA A 71 4.60 -33.68 9.32
N VAL A 72 4.34 -32.62 8.54
CA VAL A 72 5.32 -31.99 7.66
C VAL A 72 6.49 -31.39 8.43
N ALA A 73 6.22 -30.66 9.52
CA ALA A 73 7.25 -30.09 10.39
C ALA A 73 8.24 -31.16 10.88
N LYS A 74 7.71 -32.30 11.35
CA LYS A 74 8.50 -33.44 11.80
C LYS A 74 9.27 -34.11 10.65
N ALA A 75 8.64 -34.25 9.49
CA ALA A 75 9.23 -34.95 8.35
C ALA A 75 10.35 -34.16 7.64
N ALA A 76 10.24 -32.84 7.56
CA ALA A 76 11.24 -31.95 6.94
C ALA A 76 12.19 -31.27 7.95
N SER A 77 12.09 -31.58 9.24
CA SER A 77 12.89 -30.98 10.31
C SER A 77 12.82 -29.45 10.33
N VAL A 78 11.63 -28.89 10.11
CA VAL A 78 11.36 -27.45 10.18
C VAL A 78 10.40 -27.14 11.31
N SER A 79 10.45 -25.91 11.83
CA SER A 79 9.53 -25.49 12.88
C SER A 79 8.10 -25.37 12.33
N ARG A 80 7.11 -25.76 13.15
CA ARG A 80 5.71 -25.86 12.73
C ARG A 80 5.12 -24.51 12.28
N ASP A 81 5.55 -23.42 12.92
CA ASP A 81 5.19 -22.04 12.59
C ASP A 81 5.66 -21.63 11.19
N LYS A 82 6.78 -22.16 10.69
CA LYS A 82 7.31 -21.85 9.36
C LYS A 82 6.71 -22.68 8.23
N VAL A 83 6.06 -23.81 8.53
CA VAL A 83 5.53 -24.73 7.51
C VAL A 83 4.57 -24.03 6.55
N LYS A 84 3.69 -23.16 7.06
CA LYS A 84 2.73 -22.44 6.21
C LYS A 84 3.45 -21.48 5.25
N THR A 85 4.34 -20.64 5.76
CA THR A 85 5.09 -19.67 4.95
C THR A 85 5.96 -20.37 3.91
N LEU A 86 6.68 -21.43 4.29
CA LEU A 86 7.48 -22.25 3.37
C LEU A 86 6.61 -22.94 2.31
N ALA A 87 5.40 -23.37 2.66
CA ALA A 87 4.47 -23.93 1.68
C ALA A 87 3.96 -22.87 0.69
N THR A 88 3.66 -21.66 1.16
CA THR A 88 3.30 -20.52 0.31
C THR A 88 4.42 -20.22 -0.70
N VAL A 89 5.66 -20.09 -0.22
CA VAL A 89 6.84 -19.94 -1.10
C VAL A 89 6.97 -21.14 -2.04
N GLY A 90 6.82 -22.34 -1.51
CA GLY A 90 6.98 -23.59 -2.24
C GLY A 90 5.98 -23.81 -3.36
N ALA A 91 4.78 -23.23 -3.28
CA ALA A 91 3.78 -23.28 -4.34
C ALA A 91 4.06 -22.27 -5.48
N SER A 92 4.74 -21.18 -5.16
CA SER A 92 5.03 -20.06 -6.07
C SER A 92 6.33 -20.25 -6.84
N LYS A 93 6.32 -20.05 -8.17
CA LYS A 93 7.54 -20.13 -8.97
C LYS A 93 8.41 -18.89 -8.74
N ALA A 94 7.81 -17.70 -8.75
CA ALA A 94 8.50 -16.44 -8.50
C ALA A 94 9.14 -16.40 -7.11
N ALA A 95 8.43 -16.85 -6.06
CA ALA A 95 8.96 -16.86 -4.69
C ALA A 95 10.13 -17.84 -4.50
N ARG A 96 10.08 -19.03 -5.13
CA ARG A 96 11.22 -19.96 -5.11
C ARG A 96 12.44 -19.35 -5.81
N ALA A 97 12.25 -18.72 -6.96
CA ALA A 97 13.33 -18.04 -7.68
C ALA A 97 13.89 -16.87 -6.84
N SER A 98 13.05 -16.11 -6.14
CA SER A 98 13.52 -14.98 -5.33
C SER A 98 14.44 -15.40 -4.19
N VAL A 99 14.18 -16.54 -3.53
CA VAL A 99 15.08 -17.03 -2.46
C VAL A 99 16.38 -17.59 -3.04
N ASP A 100 16.30 -18.32 -4.16
CA ASP A 100 17.45 -19.02 -4.74
C ASP A 100 18.40 -18.08 -5.50
N GLU A 101 17.86 -17.07 -6.19
CA GLU A 101 18.62 -16.21 -7.11
C GLU A 101 18.89 -14.81 -6.56
N HIS A 102 18.03 -14.32 -5.67
CA HIS A 102 18.03 -12.92 -5.22
C HIS A 102 18.21 -12.75 -3.70
N GLN A 103 18.50 -13.83 -2.97
CA GLN A 103 18.79 -13.82 -1.52
C GLN A 103 17.69 -13.20 -0.65
N PHE A 104 16.43 -13.21 -1.12
CA PHE A 104 15.30 -12.78 -0.30
C PHE A 104 15.08 -13.72 0.89
N THR A 105 14.58 -13.18 2.00
CA THR A 105 14.13 -14.01 3.12
C THR A 105 12.87 -14.81 2.73
N ILE A 106 12.58 -15.88 3.48
CA ILE A 106 11.37 -16.69 3.28
C ILE A 106 10.10 -15.82 3.43
N GLU A 107 10.12 -14.84 4.33
CA GLU A 107 9.01 -13.92 4.57
C GLU A 107 8.79 -12.95 3.39
N GLN A 108 9.87 -12.42 2.81
CA GLN A 108 9.79 -11.57 1.61
C GLN A 108 9.36 -12.38 0.38
N ALA A 109 9.87 -13.60 0.24
CA ALA A 109 9.44 -14.50 -0.83
C ALA A 109 7.97 -14.89 -0.70
N ALA A 110 7.45 -15.07 0.52
CA ALA A 110 6.02 -15.29 0.74
C ALA A 110 5.18 -14.07 0.33
N THR A 111 5.74 -12.86 0.49
CA THR A 111 5.12 -11.65 -0.07
C THR A 111 5.11 -11.69 -1.61
N ILE A 112 6.21 -12.08 -2.26
CA ILE A 112 6.24 -12.24 -3.73
C ILE A 112 5.21 -13.28 -4.21
N ALA A 113 5.01 -14.36 -3.46
CA ALA A 113 3.99 -15.38 -3.77
C ALA A 113 2.57 -14.79 -3.80
N GLU A 114 2.24 -13.84 -2.92
CA GLU A 114 0.95 -13.13 -2.93
C GLU A 114 0.74 -12.36 -4.24
N PHE A 115 1.78 -11.72 -4.77
CA PHE A 115 1.69 -11.00 -6.04
C PHE A 115 1.55 -11.96 -7.23
N GLU A 116 2.20 -13.14 -7.19
CA GLU A 116 2.03 -14.17 -8.23
C GLU A 116 0.62 -14.76 -8.20
N GLU A 117 0.06 -15.03 -7.01
CA GLU A 117 -1.32 -15.50 -6.85
C GLU A 117 -2.34 -14.48 -7.38
N ALA A 118 -2.06 -13.19 -7.20
CA ALA A 118 -2.87 -12.10 -7.75
C ALA A 118 -2.63 -11.82 -9.25
N GLY A 119 -1.70 -12.53 -9.91
CA GLY A 119 -1.33 -12.31 -11.31
C GLY A 119 -0.58 -11.00 -11.57
N ASP A 120 -0.07 -10.34 -10.52
CA ASP A 120 0.57 -9.01 -10.60
C ASP A 120 2.06 -9.11 -10.96
N THR A 121 2.32 -9.41 -12.23
CA THR A 121 3.69 -9.58 -12.74
C THR A 121 4.50 -8.29 -12.66
N GLU A 122 3.87 -7.13 -12.84
CA GLU A 122 4.55 -5.83 -12.71
C GLU A 122 5.00 -5.60 -11.26
N GLY A 123 4.13 -5.88 -10.28
CA GLY A 123 4.46 -5.81 -8.86
C GLY A 123 5.63 -6.72 -8.50
N ILE A 124 5.66 -7.96 -9.00
CA ILE A 124 6.79 -8.89 -8.79
C ILE A 124 8.08 -8.29 -9.34
N ASN A 125 8.10 -7.82 -10.58
CA ASN A 125 9.30 -7.25 -11.20
C ASN A 125 9.81 -6.03 -10.44
N ARG A 126 8.90 -5.15 -9.99
CA ARG A 126 9.27 -4.02 -9.13
C ARG A 126 9.90 -4.50 -7.83
N LEU A 127 9.27 -5.42 -7.10
CA LEU A 127 9.82 -5.97 -5.85
C LEU A 127 11.21 -6.61 -6.04
N LEU A 128 11.41 -7.39 -7.11
CA LEU A 128 12.70 -8.00 -7.43
C LEU A 128 13.78 -6.94 -7.73
N SER A 129 13.42 -5.82 -8.39
CA SER A 129 14.37 -4.75 -8.72
C SER A 129 14.92 -4.01 -7.49
N TYR A 130 14.14 -3.94 -6.40
CA TYR A 130 14.60 -3.35 -5.13
C TYR A 130 15.47 -4.29 -4.31
N GLY A 131 15.42 -5.60 -4.57
CA GLY A 131 16.18 -6.60 -3.81
C GLY A 131 15.73 -6.74 -2.35
N SER A 132 16.47 -7.55 -1.58
CA SER A 132 16.24 -7.80 -0.15
C SER A 132 16.73 -6.64 0.73
N HIS A 133 16.19 -5.44 0.50
CA HIS A 133 16.48 -4.25 1.30
C HIS A 133 15.37 -3.98 2.34
N TYR A 134 15.70 -3.18 3.36
CA TYR A 134 14.78 -2.84 4.45
C TYR A 134 13.50 -2.12 3.99
N GLN A 135 13.53 -1.51 2.79
CA GLN A 135 12.38 -0.87 2.18
C GLN A 135 11.42 -1.84 1.46
N PHE A 136 11.73 -3.14 1.42
CA PHE A 136 10.90 -4.12 0.74
C PHE A 136 9.45 -4.11 1.25
N ASP A 137 9.25 -4.12 2.56
CA ASP A 137 7.91 -4.15 3.15
C ASP A 137 7.12 -2.88 2.80
N TYR A 138 7.80 -1.73 2.80
CA TYR A 138 7.21 -0.47 2.35
C TYR A 138 6.81 -0.51 0.87
N MET A 139 7.68 -1.03 0.01
CA MET A 139 7.39 -1.13 -1.40
C MET A 139 6.27 -2.14 -1.68
N ALA A 140 6.24 -3.27 -0.97
CA ALA A 140 5.15 -4.24 -1.08
C ALA A 140 3.80 -3.62 -0.67
N GLU A 141 3.75 -2.90 0.45
CA GLU A 141 2.51 -2.19 0.87
C GLU A 141 2.09 -1.12 -0.14
N ARG A 142 3.04 -0.35 -0.69
CA ARG A 142 2.76 0.61 -1.76
C ARG A 142 2.16 -0.11 -2.98
N LEU A 143 2.75 -1.21 -3.43
CA LEU A 143 2.28 -1.97 -4.59
C LEU A 143 0.93 -2.65 -4.37
N ARG A 144 0.63 -3.14 -3.16
CA ARG A 144 -0.70 -3.66 -2.80
C ARG A 144 -1.77 -2.59 -2.98
N ARG A 145 -1.49 -1.37 -2.50
CA ARG A 145 -2.39 -0.21 -2.65
C ARG A 145 -2.54 0.20 -4.11
N ASP A 146 -1.43 0.27 -4.86
CA ASP A 146 -1.43 0.56 -6.29
C ASP A 146 -2.28 -0.43 -7.07
N ARG A 147 -2.20 -1.73 -6.74
CA ARG A 147 -3.02 -2.78 -7.36
C ARG A 147 -4.51 -2.57 -7.13
N VAL A 148 -4.91 -2.28 -5.89
CA VAL A 148 -6.32 -2.01 -5.55
C VAL A 148 -6.82 -0.79 -6.32
N GLU A 149 -6.03 0.28 -6.36
CA GLU A 149 -6.36 1.50 -7.10
C GLU A 149 -6.47 1.25 -8.60
N ARG A 150 -5.54 0.48 -9.19
CA ARG A 150 -5.55 0.12 -10.61
C ARG A 150 -6.76 -0.73 -10.99
N ILE A 151 -7.15 -1.68 -10.16
CA ILE A 151 -8.37 -2.49 -10.37
C ILE A 151 -9.60 -1.59 -10.33
N ALA A 152 -9.75 -0.77 -9.28
CA ALA A 152 -10.86 0.16 -9.15
C ALA A 152 -10.91 1.19 -10.29
N HIS A 153 -9.75 1.64 -10.78
CA HIS A 153 -9.65 2.55 -11.91
C HIS A 153 -10.13 1.87 -13.20
N ALA A 154 -9.68 0.65 -13.46
CA ALA A 154 -10.11 -0.11 -14.64
C ALA A 154 -11.63 -0.37 -14.64
N GLU A 155 -12.20 -0.71 -13.47
CA GLU A 155 -13.65 -0.86 -13.32
C GLU A 155 -14.41 0.44 -13.61
N ALA A 156 -13.92 1.57 -13.12
CA ALA A 156 -14.52 2.88 -13.38
C ALA A 156 -14.29 3.39 -14.82
N ALA A 157 -13.23 2.94 -15.48
CA ALA A 157 -12.89 3.30 -16.85
C ALA A 157 -13.73 2.56 -17.90
N ALA A 158 -14.15 1.32 -17.61
CA ALA A 158 -14.86 0.46 -18.55
C ALA A 158 -16.10 1.10 -19.23
N PRO A 159 -16.95 1.91 -18.55
CA PRO A 159 -18.06 2.59 -19.21
C PRO A 159 -17.62 3.63 -20.26
N TYR A 160 -16.49 4.30 -20.06
CA TYR A 160 -15.97 5.29 -21.01
C TYR A 160 -15.29 4.60 -22.19
N GLU A 161 -14.56 3.52 -21.96
CA GLU A 161 -14.01 2.68 -23.03
C GLU A 161 -15.12 2.16 -23.95
N ALA A 162 -16.22 1.68 -23.36
CA ALA A 162 -17.38 1.20 -24.12
C ALA A 162 -18.05 2.29 -24.97
N LYS A 163 -17.94 3.56 -24.57
CA LYS A 163 -18.40 4.73 -25.32
C LYS A 163 -17.40 5.19 -26.41
N GLY A 164 -16.21 4.60 -26.48
CA GLY A 164 -15.19 4.91 -27.48
C GLY A 164 -14.19 6.01 -27.06
N PHE A 165 -14.17 6.39 -25.78
CA PHE A 165 -13.14 7.28 -25.25
C PHE A 165 -11.81 6.54 -25.10
N THR A 166 -10.70 7.29 -25.24
CA THR A 166 -9.38 6.77 -24.89
C THR A 166 -9.14 6.95 -23.39
N ILE A 167 -8.85 5.89 -22.64
CA ILE A 167 -8.49 6.05 -21.22
C ILE A 167 -7.06 6.57 -21.12
N LEU A 168 -6.90 7.66 -20.40
CA LEU A 168 -5.60 8.29 -20.20
C LEU A 168 -4.96 7.77 -18.92
N ASP A 169 -3.94 6.95 -19.11
CA ASP A 169 -3.07 6.51 -18.04
C ASP A 169 -1.93 7.52 -17.79
N GLY A 170 -1.53 7.65 -16.52
CA GLY A 170 -0.44 8.53 -16.12
C GLY A 170 -0.83 10.01 -16.03
N TYR A 171 0.18 10.85 -15.75
CA TYR A 171 -0.03 12.27 -15.53
C TYR A 171 0.30 13.06 -16.80
N ASN A 172 -0.71 13.59 -17.49
CA ASN A 172 -0.51 14.70 -18.42
C ASN A 172 -0.40 15.99 -17.60
N TYR A 173 0.75 16.67 -17.67
CA TYR A 173 1.04 17.85 -16.86
C TYR A 173 0.25 19.08 -17.29
N HIS A 174 -0.07 19.20 -18.58
CA HIS A 174 -0.81 20.34 -19.13
C HIS A 174 -1.86 19.87 -20.14
N PRO A 175 -2.93 19.19 -19.66
CA PRO A 175 -3.99 18.75 -20.54
C PRO A 175 -4.83 19.94 -21.00
N VAL A 176 -5.20 19.92 -22.28
CA VAL A 176 -6.29 20.74 -22.81
C VAL A 176 -7.58 20.01 -22.46
N THR A 177 -8.27 20.48 -21.42
CA THR A 177 -9.57 19.94 -20.99
C THR A 177 -10.70 20.44 -21.88
N PHE A 178 -11.87 19.80 -21.81
CA PHE A 178 -13.04 20.22 -22.59
C PHE A 178 -13.47 21.67 -22.32
N GLU A 179 -13.28 22.17 -21.09
CA GLU A 179 -13.53 23.56 -20.70
C GLU A 179 -12.67 24.58 -21.46
N HIS A 180 -11.51 24.14 -21.98
CA HIS A 180 -10.65 24.99 -22.81
C HIS A 180 -11.00 24.95 -24.30
N VAL A 181 -12.04 24.21 -24.69
CA VAL A 181 -12.47 24.05 -26.07
C VAL A 181 -13.79 24.79 -26.25
N LEU A 182 -13.86 25.57 -27.32
CA LEU A 182 -15.01 26.39 -27.68
C LEU A 182 -15.56 25.91 -29.02
N THR A 183 -16.82 26.22 -29.30
CA THR A 183 -17.37 26.16 -30.65
C THR A 183 -16.69 27.19 -31.54
N ASP A 184 -16.82 27.08 -32.87
CA ASP A 184 -16.35 28.11 -33.82
C ASP A 184 -16.95 29.50 -33.54
N ALA A 185 -18.12 29.57 -32.90
CA ALA A 185 -18.76 30.81 -32.45
C ALA A 185 -18.11 31.42 -31.18
N GLY A 186 -17.19 30.69 -30.53
CA GLY A 186 -16.51 31.10 -29.31
C GLY A 186 -17.26 30.75 -28.03
N GLU A 187 -18.25 29.86 -28.09
CA GLU A 187 -19.06 29.46 -26.95
C GLU A 187 -18.51 28.18 -26.29
N PRO A 188 -18.63 28.00 -24.96
CA PRO A 188 -18.25 26.76 -24.29
C PRO A 188 -18.99 25.55 -24.86
N ILE A 189 -18.29 24.42 -25.03
CA ILE A 189 -18.90 23.17 -25.45
C ILE A 189 -19.57 22.43 -24.28
N THR A 190 -20.55 21.58 -24.58
CA THR A 190 -21.22 20.74 -23.57
C THR A 190 -20.64 19.33 -23.55
N LEU A 191 -20.97 18.57 -22.50
CA LEU A 191 -20.62 17.14 -22.42
C LEU A 191 -21.26 16.32 -23.54
N GLU A 192 -22.44 16.71 -24.03
CA GLU A 192 -23.08 16.05 -25.18
C GLU A 192 -22.21 16.17 -26.44
N THR A 193 -21.59 17.34 -26.67
CA THR A 193 -20.64 17.54 -27.78
C THR A 193 -19.40 16.65 -27.62
N VAL A 194 -18.92 16.47 -26.39
CA VAL A 194 -17.78 15.58 -26.08
C VAL A 194 -18.14 14.12 -26.35
N GLU A 195 -19.31 13.67 -25.89
CA GLU A 195 -19.78 12.29 -26.10
C GLU A 195 -20.10 11.99 -27.57
N ALA A 196 -20.56 12.98 -28.34
CA ALA A 196 -20.85 12.81 -29.77
C ALA A 196 -19.61 12.51 -30.62
N ASP A 197 -18.42 12.93 -30.19
CA ASP A 197 -17.13 12.63 -30.85
C ASP A 197 -16.11 12.05 -29.85
N ALA A 198 -16.51 11.02 -29.11
CA ALA A 198 -15.70 10.39 -28.06
C ALA A 198 -14.27 10.01 -28.52
N SER A 199 -14.10 9.69 -29.81
CA SER A 199 -12.81 9.32 -30.40
C SER A 199 -11.75 10.43 -30.35
N ARG A 200 -12.16 11.70 -30.25
CA ARG A 200 -11.28 12.86 -30.13
C ARG A 200 -10.82 13.11 -28.69
N TRP A 201 -11.45 12.45 -27.72
CA TRP A 201 -11.29 12.74 -26.31
C TRP A 201 -10.66 11.57 -25.57
N GLY A 202 -9.75 11.92 -24.68
CA GLY A 202 -9.27 11.06 -23.63
C GLY A 202 -10.05 11.30 -22.35
N VAL A 203 -10.34 10.25 -21.60
CA VAL A 203 -10.91 10.36 -20.25
C VAL A 203 -9.83 10.06 -19.25
N ARG A 204 -9.62 11.01 -18.34
CA ARG A 204 -8.78 10.82 -17.17
C ARG A 204 -9.67 10.67 -15.95
N LEU A 205 -9.46 9.61 -15.20
CA LEU A 205 -10.14 9.40 -13.94
C LEU A 205 -9.23 9.79 -12.77
N SER A 206 -9.80 10.45 -11.78
CA SER A 206 -9.10 10.72 -10.53
C SER A 206 -10.04 10.66 -9.35
N TRP A 207 -9.53 10.21 -8.20
CA TRP A 207 -10.35 10.22 -6.99
C TRP A 207 -10.62 11.65 -6.54
N THR A 208 -11.88 11.92 -6.23
CA THR A 208 -12.32 13.08 -5.45
C THR A 208 -13.08 12.61 -4.22
N GLU A 209 -13.19 13.49 -3.24
CA GLU A 209 -14.14 13.34 -2.16
C GLU A 209 -15.48 13.90 -2.64
N ALA A 210 -16.56 13.18 -2.35
CA ALA A 210 -17.92 13.61 -2.60
C ALA A 210 -18.76 13.32 -1.35
N TRP A 211 -19.81 14.10 -1.17
CA TRP A 211 -20.60 14.11 0.05
C TRP A 211 -21.98 13.54 -0.25
N PHE A 212 -22.45 12.64 0.62
CA PHE A 212 -23.74 11.99 0.47
C PHE A 212 -24.56 12.16 1.73
N ASP A 213 -25.85 12.44 1.59
CA ASP A 213 -26.78 12.42 2.70
C ASP A 213 -26.88 11.00 3.28
N ARG A 214 -26.63 10.84 4.59
CA ARG A 214 -26.61 9.53 5.27
C ARG A 214 -27.95 8.82 5.31
N GLN A 215 -29.07 9.55 5.25
CA GLN A 215 -30.40 8.96 5.31
C GLN A 215 -30.90 8.52 3.93
N ILE A 216 -30.64 9.34 2.91
CA ILE A 216 -31.22 9.17 1.58
C ILE A 216 -30.19 8.56 0.60
N GLY A 217 -28.89 8.73 0.87
CA GLY A 217 -27.79 8.29 0.00
C GLY A 217 -27.66 9.14 -1.27
N ALA A 218 -28.25 10.33 -1.31
CA ALA A 218 -28.13 11.26 -2.43
C ALA A 218 -26.84 12.08 -2.31
N GLU A 219 -26.19 12.37 -3.44
CA GLU A 219 -25.02 13.27 -3.47
C GLU A 219 -25.46 14.70 -3.13
N VAL A 220 -24.69 15.36 -2.29
CA VAL A 220 -24.91 16.71 -1.78
C VAL A 220 -23.79 17.60 -2.30
N ALA A 221 -24.15 18.76 -2.85
CA ALA A 221 -23.16 19.70 -3.35
C ALA A 221 -22.39 20.34 -2.18
N GLU A 222 -21.10 20.61 -2.38
CA GLU A 222 -20.21 21.17 -1.34
C GLU A 222 -20.75 22.45 -0.72
N ASP A 223 -21.43 23.29 -1.51
CA ASP A 223 -22.01 24.57 -1.14
C ASP A 223 -23.35 24.46 -0.39
N GLU A 224 -23.97 23.29 -0.39
CA GLU A 224 -25.19 23.00 0.40
C GLU A 224 -24.84 22.52 1.82
N ILE A 225 -23.56 22.34 2.15
CA ILE A 225 -23.10 21.82 3.44
C ILE A 225 -22.70 22.97 4.36
N ASP A 226 -23.18 22.92 5.60
CA ASP A 226 -22.72 23.82 6.65
C ASP A 226 -21.38 23.32 7.22
N TRP A 227 -20.29 23.86 6.67
CA TRP A 227 -18.93 23.55 7.08
C TRP A 227 -18.58 24.03 8.49
N ASP A 228 -19.29 25.03 9.04
CA ASP A 228 -19.03 25.52 10.40
C ASP A 228 -19.47 24.49 11.47
N THR A 229 -20.38 23.60 11.10
CA THR A 229 -20.82 22.47 11.95
C THR A 229 -19.86 21.28 11.97
N HIS A 230 -18.82 21.26 11.12
CA HIS A 230 -17.88 20.14 11.02
C HIS A 230 -17.20 19.81 12.35
N ASP A 231 -16.70 20.83 13.05
CA ASP A 231 -15.97 20.69 14.31
C ASP A 231 -16.87 20.86 15.55
N ASN A 232 -18.16 21.20 15.34
CA ASN A 232 -19.11 21.53 16.40
C ASN A 232 -20.42 20.76 16.19
N PRO A 233 -20.52 19.50 16.64
CA PRO A 233 -21.69 18.66 16.40
C PRO A 233 -22.97 19.13 17.12
N ASP A 234 -22.84 20.05 18.08
CA ASP A 234 -23.95 20.67 18.80
C ASP A 234 -24.37 22.03 18.19
N LEU A 235 -23.67 22.51 17.15
CA LEU A 235 -24.03 23.73 16.44
C LEU A 235 -25.19 23.42 15.49
N GLU A 236 -26.30 24.16 15.62
CA GLU A 236 -27.37 24.08 14.62
C GLU A 236 -26.86 24.63 13.28
N ALA A 237 -27.16 23.93 12.19
CA ALA A 237 -26.79 24.38 10.86
C ALA A 237 -27.54 25.67 10.48
N GLU A 238 -26.90 26.52 9.68
CA GLU A 238 -27.51 27.71 9.11
C GLU A 238 -28.71 27.35 8.22
N ASP A 239 -29.71 28.25 8.16
CA ASP A 239 -30.96 28.01 7.45
C ASP A 239 -30.72 27.75 5.96
N GLY A 240 -31.13 26.57 5.48
CA GLY A 240 -30.93 26.13 4.10
C GLY A 240 -29.66 25.32 3.84
N LEU A 241 -28.77 25.16 4.82
CA LEU A 241 -27.59 24.29 4.73
C LEU A 241 -27.79 22.97 5.49
N ILE A 242 -27.08 21.95 5.05
CA ILE A 242 -27.12 20.60 5.64
C ILE A 242 -26.00 20.48 6.67
N HIS A 243 -26.37 20.10 7.90
CA HIS A 243 -25.40 19.83 8.95
C HIS A 243 -24.47 18.66 8.57
N MET A 244 -23.16 18.83 8.79
CA MET A 244 -22.13 17.82 8.51
C MET A 244 -22.38 16.43 9.14
N ASN A 245 -23.08 16.33 10.28
CA ASN A 245 -23.41 15.05 10.91
C ASN A 245 -24.35 14.17 10.08
N SER A 246 -25.13 14.81 9.20
CA SER A 246 -26.02 14.13 8.26
C SER A 246 -25.30 13.74 6.96
N ILE A 247 -24.03 14.10 6.81
CA ILE A 247 -23.24 13.85 5.61
C ILE A 247 -22.25 12.70 5.82
N GLU A 248 -22.13 11.84 4.82
CA GLU A 248 -21.09 10.84 4.67
C GLU A 248 -20.14 11.27 3.55
N THR A 249 -18.86 11.40 3.87
CA THR A 249 -17.81 11.65 2.88
C THR A 249 -17.37 10.34 2.26
N CYS A 250 -17.55 10.21 0.95
CA CYS A 250 -17.17 9.04 0.16
C CYS A 250 -16.07 9.41 -0.83
N ARG A 251 -15.25 8.40 -1.20
CA ARG A 251 -14.33 8.53 -2.33
C ARG A 251 -15.04 8.09 -3.60
N VAL A 252 -15.10 8.98 -4.60
CA VAL A 252 -15.70 8.70 -5.91
C VAL A 252 -14.71 9.01 -7.03
N TRP A 253 -14.88 8.33 -8.15
CA TRP A 253 -14.11 8.61 -9.36
C TRP A 253 -14.71 9.79 -10.09
N ASP A 254 -13.95 10.89 -10.14
CA ASP A 254 -14.23 12.02 -11.01
C ASP A 254 -13.60 11.82 -12.39
N ARG A 255 -14.16 12.47 -13.40
CA ARG A 255 -13.77 12.36 -14.80
C ARG A 255 -13.40 13.72 -15.39
N GLU A 256 -12.24 13.78 -16.02
CA GLU A 256 -11.81 14.95 -16.76
C GLU A 256 -11.59 14.54 -18.23
N PHE A 257 -12.25 15.25 -19.15
CA PHE A 257 -12.11 15.00 -20.59
C PHE A 257 -10.99 15.85 -21.17
N HIS A 258 -10.01 15.19 -21.79
CA HIS A 258 -8.83 15.82 -22.38
C HIS A 258 -8.88 15.69 -23.90
N LEU A 259 -8.58 16.75 -24.61
CA LEU A 259 -8.46 16.73 -26.06
C LEU A 259 -7.17 15.99 -26.47
N LEU A 260 -7.29 14.91 -27.26
CA LEU A 260 -6.15 14.06 -27.63
C LEU A 260 -5.20 14.74 -28.61
N ASP A 261 -5.75 15.44 -29.61
CA ASP A 261 -4.98 16.16 -30.63
C ASP A 261 -5.39 17.64 -30.72
N PRO A 262 -4.88 18.49 -29.81
CA PRO A 262 -5.17 19.92 -29.83
C PRO A 262 -4.64 20.67 -31.06
N GLY A 263 -3.74 20.06 -31.83
CA GLY A 263 -3.17 20.67 -33.04
C GLY A 263 -4.05 20.50 -34.28
N ASN A 264 -5.04 19.60 -34.23
CA ASN A 264 -5.85 19.20 -35.37
C ASN A 264 -7.35 19.32 -35.07
N LEU A 265 -7.86 20.54 -35.21
CA LEU A 265 -9.28 20.87 -35.05
C LEU A 265 -9.97 21.25 -36.36
N GLU A 266 -9.27 21.18 -37.49
CA GLU A 266 -9.80 21.61 -38.79
C GLU A 266 -11.03 20.76 -39.18
N GLY A 267 -12.14 21.43 -39.49
CA GLY A 267 -13.41 20.78 -39.86
C GLY A 267 -14.17 20.14 -38.71
N SER A 268 -13.72 20.30 -37.45
CA SER A 268 -14.44 19.78 -36.28
C SER A 268 -15.54 20.70 -35.75
N GLY A 269 -15.53 21.99 -36.15
CA GLY A 269 -16.42 23.01 -35.60
C GLY A 269 -15.98 23.54 -34.22
N LEU A 270 -14.76 23.21 -33.81
CA LEU A 270 -14.18 23.52 -32.51
C LEU A 270 -12.91 24.36 -32.64
N GLN A 271 -12.66 25.19 -31.63
CA GLN A 271 -11.42 25.96 -31.48
C GLN A 271 -10.92 25.94 -30.03
N LEU A 272 -9.64 26.23 -29.84
CA LEU A 272 -9.05 26.37 -28.50
C LEU A 272 -9.34 27.77 -27.92
N SER A 273 -9.56 27.83 -26.60
CA SER A 273 -9.52 29.07 -25.84
C SER A 273 -8.12 29.69 -25.87
N ASP A 274 -8.00 30.98 -25.57
CA ASP A 274 -6.70 31.66 -25.58
C ASP A 274 -5.74 31.06 -24.53
N VAL A 275 -6.24 30.62 -23.38
CA VAL A 275 -5.45 29.91 -22.36
C VAL A 275 -4.94 28.57 -22.92
N ALA A 276 -5.77 27.79 -23.61
CA ALA A 276 -5.32 26.54 -24.26
C ALA A 276 -4.30 26.77 -25.37
N LYS A 277 -4.41 27.87 -26.13
CA LYS A 277 -3.39 28.25 -27.12
C LYS A 277 -2.03 28.48 -26.46
N VAL A 278 -1.98 29.12 -25.28
CA VAL A 278 -0.74 29.26 -24.49
C VAL A 278 -0.18 27.89 -24.12
N MET A 279 -1.00 27.03 -23.52
CA MET A 279 -0.59 25.70 -23.06
C MET A 279 0.01 24.88 -24.21
N VAL A 280 -0.67 24.84 -25.36
CA VAL A 280 -0.21 24.10 -26.55
C VAL A 280 1.06 24.72 -27.14
N ALA A 281 1.16 26.05 -27.22
CA ALA A 281 2.35 26.71 -27.75
C ALA A 281 3.58 26.46 -26.87
N ARG A 282 3.45 26.58 -25.53
CA ARG A 282 4.53 26.29 -24.57
C ARG A 282 5.02 24.86 -24.70
N ARG A 283 4.11 23.89 -24.82
CA ARG A 283 4.46 22.47 -25.05
C ARG A 283 5.26 22.27 -26.34
N ALA A 284 4.97 23.06 -27.37
CA ALA A 284 5.70 23.05 -28.63
C ALA A 284 6.99 23.91 -28.62
N GLY A 285 7.37 24.50 -27.47
CA GLY A 285 8.54 25.37 -27.33
C GLY A 285 8.39 26.72 -28.04
N ARG A 286 7.16 27.21 -28.21
CA ARG A 286 6.83 28.45 -28.94
C ARG A 286 6.06 29.43 -28.05
N ALA A 287 6.13 30.71 -28.39
CA ALA A 287 5.25 31.72 -27.82
C ALA A 287 3.87 31.66 -28.47
N ALA A 288 2.81 31.83 -27.66
CA ALA A 288 1.46 32.01 -28.18
C ALA A 288 1.22 33.48 -28.54
N ALA A 289 0.52 33.73 -29.63
CA ALA A 289 0.09 35.08 -30.00
C ALA A 289 -1.27 35.39 -29.33
N VAL A 290 -1.27 35.56 -28.01
CA VAL A 290 -2.47 35.83 -27.19
C VAL A 290 -2.22 36.95 -26.16
N PRO A 291 -3.25 37.50 -25.50
CA PRO A 291 -3.06 38.52 -24.45
C PRO A 291 -2.27 38.00 -23.25
N ALA A 292 -1.51 38.88 -22.59
CA ALA A 292 -0.71 38.56 -21.40
C ALA A 292 -1.54 37.96 -20.24
N THR A 293 -2.81 38.37 -20.12
CA THR A 293 -3.74 37.83 -19.11
C THR A 293 -3.98 36.32 -19.28
N ALA A 294 -3.96 35.81 -20.52
CA ALA A 294 -4.06 34.37 -20.78
C ALA A 294 -2.76 33.63 -20.43
N GLU A 295 -1.60 34.28 -20.55
CA GLU A 295 -0.31 33.69 -20.13
C GLU A 295 -0.19 33.56 -18.62
N GLU A 296 -0.66 34.57 -17.87
CA GLU A 296 -0.73 34.57 -16.41
C GLU A 296 -1.71 33.50 -15.91
N ALA A 297 -2.91 33.44 -16.48
CA ALA A 297 -3.92 32.43 -16.13
C ALA A 297 -3.41 31.00 -16.39
N ALA A 298 -2.76 30.75 -17.53
CA ALA A 298 -2.16 29.45 -17.83
C ALA A 298 -1.08 29.06 -16.82
N ALA A 299 -0.24 30.00 -16.39
CA ALA A 299 0.80 29.75 -15.39
C ALA A 299 0.23 29.45 -14.00
N GLN A 300 -0.86 30.12 -13.60
CA GLN A 300 -1.53 29.85 -12.33
C GLN A 300 -2.16 28.45 -12.30
N ILE A 301 -2.89 28.08 -13.36
CA ILE A 301 -3.50 26.74 -13.50
C ILE A 301 -2.43 25.64 -13.43
N GLU A 302 -1.30 25.86 -14.09
CA GLU A 302 -0.15 24.95 -14.08
C GLU A 302 0.41 24.76 -12.66
N ALA A 303 0.66 25.84 -11.93
CA ALA A 303 1.17 25.80 -10.56
C ALA A 303 0.21 25.08 -9.59
N GLU A 304 -1.09 25.39 -9.64
CA GLU A 304 -2.11 24.74 -8.80
C GLU A 304 -2.20 23.24 -9.06
N ARG A 305 -2.10 22.81 -10.33
CA ARG A 305 -2.11 21.38 -10.72
C ARG A 305 -0.87 20.64 -10.21
N GLU A 306 0.31 21.25 -10.28
CA GLU A 306 1.54 20.65 -9.75
C GLU A 306 1.50 20.47 -8.24
N GLU A 307 0.97 21.46 -7.51
CA GLU A 307 0.81 21.38 -6.06
C GLU A 307 -0.13 20.23 -5.68
N ARG A 308 -1.30 20.14 -6.32
CA ARG A 308 -2.26 19.04 -6.10
C ARG A 308 -1.64 17.67 -6.37
N ARG A 309 -0.84 17.53 -7.45
CA ARG A 309 -0.11 16.28 -7.76
C ARG A 309 0.80 15.88 -6.61
N ARG A 310 1.63 16.81 -6.14
CA ARG A 310 2.59 16.54 -5.06
C ARG A 310 1.85 16.14 -3.79
N VAL A 311 0.76 16.84 -3.45
CA VAL A 311 -0.04 16.51 -2.27
C VAL A 311 -0.57 15.08 -2.33
N ARG A 312 -1.16 14.68 -3.46
CA ARG A 312 -1.71 13.33 -3.65
C ARG A 312 -0.63 12.25 -3.50
N GLU A 313 0.50 12.41 -4.19
CA GLU A 313 1.59 11.42 -4.15
C GLU A 313 2.23 11.33 -2.75
N LEU A 314 2.45 12.46 -2.08
CA LEU A 314 3.00 12.44 -0.73
C LEU A 314 2.02 11.86 0.30
N ASN A 315 0.72 12.13 0.18
CA ASN A 315 -0.29 11.49 1.03
C ASN A 315 -0.29 9.97 0.85
N LYS A 316 -0.22 9.48 -0.39
CA LYS A 316 -0.14 8.05 -0.69
C LYS A 316 1.11 7.41 -0.07
N ARG A 317 2.26 8.07 -0.17
CA ARG A 317 3.51 7.62 0.46
C ARG A 317 3.41 7.62 1.98
N ALA A 318 2.77 8.62 2.58
CA ALA A 318 2.58 8.71 4.03
C ALA A 318 1.69 7.58 4.56
N GLU A 319 0.59 7.26 3.87
CA GLU A 319 -0.26 6.14 4.28
C GLU A 319 0.45 4.78 4.19
N ALA A 320 1.25 4.56 3.14
CA ALA A 320 2.09 3.35 3.06
C ALA A 320 3.10 3.30 4.22
N ALA A 321 3.74 4.43 4.53
CA ALA A 321 4.66 4.53 5.65
C ALA A 321 3.96 4.25 7.00
N ASN A 322 2.73 4.73 7.19
CA ASN A 322 1.93 4.44 8.38
C ASN A 322 1.69 2.93 8.57
N THR A 323 1.34 2.21 7.51
CA THR A 323 1.13 0.76 7.58
C THR A 323 2.40 0.02 8.04
N VAL A 324 3.54 0.37 7.47
CA VAL A 324 4.85 -0.21 7.83
C VAL A 324 5.22 0.15 9.27
N ARG A 325 5.07 1.43 9.64
CA ARG A 325 5.36 1.92 10.99
C ARG A 325 4.51 1.21 12.04
N ARG A 326 3.19 1.08 11.83
CA ARG A 326 2.30 0.34 12.73
C ARG A 326 2.69 -1.12 12.88
N THR A 327 3.16 -1.75 11.81
CA THR A 327 3.68 -3.13 11.87
C THR A 327 4.93 -3.22 12.74
N PHE A 328 5.89 -2.32 12.54
CA PHE A 328 7.07 -2.22 13.39
C PHE A 328 6.71 -1.95 14.87
N LEU A 329 5.75 -1.05 15.12
CA LEU A 329 5.28 -0.71 16.46
C LEU A 329 4.66 -1.91 17.18
N ARG A 330 3.84 -2.72 16.50
CA ARG A 330 3.32 -3.97 17.09
C ARG A 330 4.44 -4.89 17.56
N THR A 331 5.51 -5.03 16.78
CA THR A 331 6.70 -5.80 17.18
C THR A 331 7.44 -5.16 18.35
N LEU A 332 7.62 -3.84 18.33
CA LEU A 332 8.32 -3.09 19.39
C LEU A 332 7.56 -3.17 20.72
N LEU A 333 6.24 -2.98 20.68
CA LEU A 333 5.34 -3.01 21.83
C LEU A 333 5.03 -4.43 22.31
N GLY A 334 5.34 -5.47 21.52
CA GLY A 334 5.29 -6.86 21.96
C GLY A 334 6.41 -7.24 22.95
N ARG A 335 7.43 -6.39 23.10
CA ARG A 335 8.58 -6.66 23.99
C ARG A 335 8.22 -6.51 25.47
N THR A 336 8.95 -7.22 26.33
CA THR A 336 8.79 -7.13 27.80
C THR A 336 9.63 -6.02 28.41
N LYS A 337 10.71 -5.60 27.73
CA LYS A 337 11.60 -4.52 28.21
C LYS A 337 11.30 -3.24 27.46
N LEU A 338 11.36 -2.13 28.19
CA LEU A 338 11.23 -0.80 27.64
C LEU A 338 12.36 -0.53 26.61
N PRO A 339 12.04 0.02 25.42
CA PRO A 339 13.05 0.35 24.42
C PRO A 339 14.06 1.39 24.89
N ALA A 340 15.21 1.46 24.21
CA ALA A 340 16.24 2.45 24.53
C ALA A 340 15.67 3.87 24.37
N ASN A 341 16.05 4.77 25.28
CA ASN A 341 15.66 6.18 25.32
C ASN A 341 14.15 6.46 25.53
N ALA A 342 13.30 5.43 25.58
CA ALA A 342 11.85 5.60 25.69
C ALA A 342 11.40 6.23 27.02
N ALA A 343 12.08 5.94 28.14
CA ALA A 343 11.71 6.50 29.44
C ALA A 343 11.82 8.04 29.46
N VAL A 344 12.96 8.56 29.02
CA VAL A 344 13.21 10.01 28.94
C VAL A 344 12.27 10.64 27.91
N TRP A 345 12.11 10.01 26.74
CA TRP A 345 11.22 10.51 25.70
C TRP A 345 9.76 10.59 26.18
N MET A 346 9.23 9.58 26.88
CA MET A 346 7.88 9.61 27.44
C MET A 346 7.72 10.76 28.44
N ALA A 347 8.68 10.91 29.36
CA ALA A 347 8.62 11.97 30.37
C ALA A 347 8.63 13.37 29.73
N VAL A 348 9.51 13.60 28.75
CA VAL A 348 9.57 14.85 27.99
C VAL A 348 8.29 15.09 27.20
N THR A 349 7.76 14.06 26.54
CA THR A 349 6.56 14.14 25.71
C THR A 349 5.34 14.51 26.56
N LEU A 350 5.09 13.78 27.65
CA LEU A 350 3.96 14.03 28.55
C LEU A 350 4.09 15.36 29.32
N ALA A 351 5.31 15.76 29.69
CA ALA A 351 5.53 17.06 30.33
C ALA A 351 5.31 18.23 29.35
N SER A 352 5.65 18.03 28.08
CA SER A 352 5.45 19.04 27.04
C SER A 352 4.00 19.09 26.56
N ASP A 353 3.30 17.95 26.58
CA ASP A 353 1.99 17.77 25.99
C ASP A 353 1.06 16.93 26.89
N PRO A 354 0.53 17.51 27.98
CA PRO A 354 -0.24 16.76 28.97
C PRO A 354 -1.58 16.20 28.45
N HIS A 355 -2.13 16.78 27.39
CA HIS A 355 -3.42 16.38 26.81
C HIS A 355 -3.31 15.29 25.75
N LEU A 356 -2.09 14.94 25.33
CA LEU A 356 -1.80 13.97 24.26
C LEU A 356 -2.64 12.68 24.35
N LEU A 357 -2.77 12.08 25.54
CA LEU A 357 -3.47 10.81 25.71
C LEU A 357 -5.01 10.91 25.57
N ALA A 358 -5.55 12.12 25.64
CA ALA A 358 -6.98 12.39 25.53
C ALA A 358 -7.40 12.79 24.11
N GLU A 359 -6.45 12.89 23.17
CA GLU A 359 -6.73 13.29 21.79
C GLU A 359 -7.48 12.21 21.00
N TYR A 360 -8.15 12.68 19.95
CA TYR A 360 -8.97 11.85 19.07
C TYR A 360 -8.15 10.70 18.46
N HIS A 361 -8.78 9.52 18.35
CA HIS A 361 -8.18 8.26 17.87
C HIS A 361 -6.99 7.67 18.64
N ALA A 362 -6.48 8.30 19.70
CA ALA A 362 -5.40 7.72 20.51
C ALA A 362 -5.77 6.35 21.08
N SER A 363 -7.02 6.22 21.55
CA SER A 363 -7.56 4.98 22.11
C SER A 363 -7.76 3.89 21.04
N ASP A 364 -8.30 4.24 19.87
CA ASP A 364 -8.48 3.31 18.74
C ASP A 364 -7.12 2.77 18.27
N CYS A 365 -6.14 3.67 18.12
CA CYS A 365 -4.78 3.32 17.72
C CYS A 365 -4.11 2.38 18.74
N LEU A 366 -4.34 2.60 20.04
CA LEU A 366 -3.82 1.71 21.08
C LEU A 366 -4.38 0.29 20.95
N GLY A 367 -5.70 0.18 20.73
CA GLY A 367 -6.36 -1.10 20.49
C GLY A 367 -5.74 -1.85 19.31
N GLU A 368 -5.54 -1.15 18.19
CA GLU A 368 -4.93 -1.68 16.98
C GLU A 368 -3.47 -2.14 17.21
N LEU A 369 -2.67 -1.34 17.93
CA LEU A 369 -1.26 -1.62 18.18
C LEU A 369 -1.03 -2.74 19.19
N LEU A 370 -1.92 -2.90 20.17
CA LEU A 370 -1.86 -3.98 21.15
C LEU A 370 -2.63 -5.24 20.71
N GLY A 371 -3.34 -5.18 19.58
CA GLY A 371 -4.15 -6.30 19.07
C GLY A 371 -5.38 -6.60 19.93
N ILE A 372 -5.90 -5.61 20.64
CA ILE A 372 -7.09 -5.74 21.50
C ILE A 372 -8.32 -5.47 20.64
N LYS A 373 -9.14 -6.49 20.41
CA LYS A 373 -10.41 -6.35 19.70
C LYS A 373 -11.40 -5.52 20.51
N ASP A 374 -12.18 -4.68 19.82
CA ASP A 374 -13.22 -3.83 20.41
C ASP A 374 -12.73 -2.96 21.58
N TYR A 375 -11.48 -2.51 21.50
CA TYR A 375 -10.90 -1.66 22.52
C TYR A 375 -11.66 -0.33 22.62
N ARG A 376 -12.06 0.03 23.85
CA ARG A 376 -12.64 1.33 24.19
C ARG A 376 -12.11 1.75 25.55
N LEU A 377 -11.83 3.04 25.76
CA LEU A 377 -11.46 3.56 27.08
C LEU A 377 -12.41 3.08 28.19
N SER A 378 -13.71 2.99 27.89
CA SER A 378 -14.76 2.57 28.82
C SER A 378 -14.71 1.10 29.24
N ASN A 379 -14.05 0.21 28.49
CA ASN A 379 -14.01 -1.22 28.78
C ASN A 379 -12.82 -1.63 29.67
N ASN A 380 -12.00 -0.65 30.10
CA ASN A 380 -10.84 -0.84 30.99
C ASN A 380 -9.77 -1.82 30.51
N ALA A 381 -9.77 -2.29 29.25
CA ALA A 381 -8.86 -3.35 28.81
C ALA A 381 -7.36 -3.01 28.97
N ALA A 382 -6.96 -1.75 28.76
CA ALA A 382 -5.56 -1.33 28.96
C ALA A 382 -5.20 -1.24 30.45
N ARG A 383 -6.16 -0.84 31.29
CA ARG A 383 -6.01 -0.84 32.76
C ARG A 383 -5.83 -2.27 33.25
N ASP A 384 -6.68 -3.19 32.81
CA ASP A 384 -6.61 -4.60 33.21
C ASP A 384 -5.31 -5.25 32.74
N LEU A 385 -4.85 -4.90 31.53
CA LEU A 385 -3.55 -5.33 31.03
C LEU A 385 -2.40 -4.83 31.92
N ALA A 386 -2.47 -3.58 32.39
CA ALA A 386 -1.45 -2.99 33.25
C ALA A 386 -1.46 -3.57 34.67
N VAL A 387 -2.65 -3.77 35.26
CA VAL A 387 -2.81 -4.33 36.62
C VAL A 387 -2.26 -5.75 36.71
N ASN A 388 -2.40 -6.54 35.64
CA ASN A 388 -1.93 -7.92 35.60
C ASN A 388 -0.50 -8.08 35.04
N ALA A 389 0.18 -6.97 34.72
CA ALA A 389 1.52 -6.98 34.14
C ALA A 389 2.62 -6.98 35.22
N SER A 390 3.81 -7.49 34.87
CA SER A 390 5.03 -7.21 35.64
C SER A 390 5.41 -5.73 35.52
N ASP A 391 6.19 -5.19 36.46
CA ASP A 391 6.65 -3.78 36.42
C ASP A 391 7.29 -3.40 35.08
N SER A 392 8.14 -4.27 34.54
CA SER A 392 8.78 -4.09 33.23
C SER A 392 7.76 -4.01 32.09
N ARG A 393 6.72 -4.84 32.13
CA ARG A 393 5.66 -4.85 31.11
C ARG A 393 4.72 -3.66 31.31
N ALA A 394 4.43 -3.25 32.54
CA ALA A 394 3.66 -2.04 32.84
C ALA A 394 4.32 -0.80 32.25
N GLN A 395 5.66 -0.68 32.32
CA GLN A 395 6.40 0.39 31.64
C GLN A 395 6.21 0.37 30.12
N VAL A 396 6.20 -0.82 29.49
CA VAL A 396 5.93 -0.94 28.05
C VAL A 396 4.48 -0.59 27.71
N ILE A 397 3.52 -0.90 28.59
CA ILE A 397 2.12 -0.50 28.40
C ILE A 397 1.97 1.03 28.49
N THR A 398 2.66 1.68 29.43
CA THR A 398 2.73 3.15 29.47
C THR A 398 3.35 3.71 28.19
N PHE A 399 4.42 3.09 27.69
CA PHE A 399 5.01 3.46 26.41
C PHE A 399 4.02 3.28 25.24
N ALA A 400 3.26 2.19 25.21
CA ALA A 400 2.24 1.96 24.20
C ALA A 400 1.17 3.07 24.20
N LEU A 401 0.74 3.56 25.37
CA LEU A 401 -0.22 4.66 25.47
C LEU A 401 0.29 5.93 24.79
N VAL A 402 1.54 6.33 25.08
CA VAL A 402 2.13 7.54 24.49
C VAL A 402 2.40 7.36 22.99
N ILE A 403 2.88 6.18 22.58
CA ILE A 403 3.12 5.85 21.17
C ILE A 403 1.83 5.84 20.36
N ALA A 404 0.74 5.27 20.89
CA ALA A 404 -0.55 5.23 20.21
C ALA A 404 -1.11 6.64 19.98
N ALA A 405 -0.97 7.52 20.98
CA ALA A 405 -1.38 8.91 20.83
C ALA A 405 -0.54 9.67 19.79
N MET A 406 0.78 9.48 19.78
CA MET A 406 1.64 10.07 18.74
C MET A 406 1.35 9.50 17.36
N GLU A 407 1.11 8.19 17.25
CA GLU A 407 0.79 7.51 16.00
C GLU A 407 -0.58 7.92 15.45
N ALA A 408 -1.55 8.23 16.32
CA ALA A 408 -2.84 8.77 15.91
C ALA A 408 -2.73 10.14 15.21
N ARG A 409 -1.73 10.96 15.58
CA ARG A 409 -1.44 12.24 14.90
C ARG A 409 -0.80 12.07 13.52
N MET A 410 -0.26 10.89 13.21
CA MET A 410 0.46 10.64 11.95
C MET A 410 -0.50 10.31 10.81
N VAL A 411 -1.38 11.25 10.49
CA VAL A 411 -2.34 11.16 9.37
C VAL A 411 -1.66 11.33 7.99
N LYS A 412 -2.39 11.08 6.90
CA LYS A 412 -1.87 11.07 5.52
C LYS A 412 -1.17 12.38 5.12
N ASP A 413 -1.62 13.51 5.66
CA ASP A 413 -1.14 14.86 5.39
C ASP A 413 -0.18 15.41 6.46
N ALA A 414 0.28 14.57 7.40
CA ALA A 414 1.19 14.96 8.49
C ALA A 414 2.51 15.59 8.02
N TRP A 415 2.91 15.35 6.76
CA TRP A 415 4.10 15.98 6.15
C TRP A 415 3.92 17.49 5.89
N ARG A 416 2.67 17.98 5.81
CA ARG A 416 2.33 19.41 5.71
C ARG A 416 2.22 20.06 7.08
N THR A 417 1.44 19.45 7.97
CA THR A 417 1.08 20.02 9.27
C THR A 417 2.19 19.86 10.30
N ARG A 418 3.02 18.82 10.15
CA ARG A 418 4.11 18.44 11.07
C ARG A 418 3.63 18.42 12.51
N PRO A 419 2.90 17.36 12.91
CA PRO A 419 2.31 17.27 14.23
C PRO A 419 3.33 17.50 15.33
N ARG A 420 2.89 18.14 16.42
CA ARG A 420 3.76 18.44 17.56
C ARG A 420 4.42 17.17 18.08
N GLY A 421 5.75 17.19 18.18
CA GLY A 421 6.56 16.06 18.65
C GLY A 421 6.88 15.00 17.59
N ALA A 422 6.41 15.14 16.34
CA ALA A 422 6.61 14.14 15.29
C ALA A 422 8.10 13.85 14.99
N THR A 423 8.97 14.87 14.98
CA THR A 423 10.43 14.68 14.82
C THR A 423 11.00 13.78 15.90
N ALA A 424 10.80 14.11 17.18
CA ALA A 424 11.34 13.34 18.30
C ALA A 424 10.74 11.92 18.35
N TYR A 425 9.49 11.77 17.95
CA TYR A 425 8.84 10.47 17.81
C TYR A 425 9.48 9.60 16.72
N LEU A 426 9.62 10.11 15.50
CA LEU A 426 10.23 9.37 14.39
C LEU A 426 11.70 9.06 14.66
N GLU A 427 12.44 9.97 15.29
CA GLU A 427 13.83 9.74 15.73
C GLU A 427 13.94 8.67 16.81
N LEU A 428 12.98 8.60 17.75
CA LEU A 428 12.92 7.51 18.73
C LEU A 428 12.73 6.16 18.02
N LEU A 429 11.85 6.08 17.02
CA LEU A 429 11.65 4.85 16.27
C LEU A 429 12.92 4.47 15.50
N ALA A 430 13.56 5.45 14.85
CA ALA A 430 14.81 5.24 14.12
C ALA A 430 15.93 4.71 15.03
N ALA A 431 16.08 5.28 16.22
CA ALA A 431 17.03 4.81 17.23
C ALA A 431 16.76 3.36 17.70
N ASN A 432 15.54 2.84 17.49
CA ASN A 432 15.13 1.48 17.85
C ASN A 432 15.04 0.54 16.63
N GLY A 433 15.58 0.95 15.47
CA GLY A 433 15.74 0.10 14.28
C GLY A 433 14.66 0.26 13.21
N TYR A 434 13.84 1.32 13.28
CA TYR A 434 12.92 1.68 12.19
C TYR A 434 13.65 2.51 11.12
N GLU A 435 13.43 2.25 9.84
CA GLU A 435 13.97 3.08 8.76
C GLU A 435 12.92 4.09 8.29
N LEU A 436 13.26 5.38 8.33
CA LEU A 436 12.36 6.43 7.87
C LEU A 436 12.30 6.46 6.34
N SER A 437 11.09 6.38 5.80
CA SER A 437 10.82 6.70 4.39
C SER A 437 11.07 8.19 4.11
N ASP A 438 11.20 8.59 2.84
CA ASP A 438 11.47 9.99 2.50
C ASP A 438 10.34 10.94 2.95
N VAL A 439 9.09 10.50 2.90
CA VAL A 439 7.97 11.29 3.43
C VAL A 439 8.05 11.45 4.95
N GLU A 440 8.50 10.42 5.69
CA GLU A 440 8.72 10.52 7.13
C GLU A 440 9.94 11.38 7.47
N LYS A 441 11.00 11.35 6.65
CA LYS A 441 12.12 12.31 6.78
C LYS A 441 11.63 13.75 6.59
N ALA A 442 10.66 13.98 5.70
CA ALA A 442 10.05 15.29 5.55
C ALA A 442 9.17 15.70 6.75
N ILE A 443 8.44 14.75 7.35
CA ILE A 443 7.69 14.96 8.61
C ILE A 443 8.66 15.29 9.75
N ALA A 444 9.78 14.57 9.85
CA ALA A 444 10.82 14.78 10.85
C ALA A 444 11.65 16.06 10.61
N ALA A 445 11.37 16.80 9.54
CA ALA A 445 12.11 17.99 9.12
C ALA A 445 13.58 17.75 8.75
N HIS A 446 13.95 16.50 8.41
CA HIS A 446 15.28 16.16 7.89
C HIS A 446 15.44 16.59 6.42
N ILE A 447 14.34 16.57 5.66
CA ILE A 447 14.29 17.06 4.28
C ILE A 447 13.06 17.96 4.06
N LYS A 448 13.05 18.65 2.92
CA LYS A 448 11.93 19.47 2.48
C LYS A 448 10.96 18.63 1.64
N PRO A 449 9.63 18.70 1.83
CA PRO A 449 8.68 17.96 1.02
C PRO A 449 8.84 18.19 -0.49
N GLU A 450 9.25 19.40 -0.89
CA GLU A 450 9.43 19.79 -2.29
C GLU A 450 10.63 19.11 -2.95
N THR A 451 11.56 18.56 -2.16
CA THR A 451 12.76 17.87 -2.65
C THR A 451 12.57 16.37 -2.86
N ILE A 452 11.41 15.83 -2.46
CA ILE A 452 11.08 14.42 -2.66
C ILE A 452 10.75 14.21 -4.14
N SER A 453 11.48 13.31 -4.79
CA SER A 453 11.17 12.89 -6.17
C SER A 453 9.79 12.23 -6.22
N LEU A 454 8.95 12.66 -7.15
CA LEU A 454 7.59 12.12 -7.35
C LEU A 454 7.54 10.94 -8.33
N ASP A 455 8.70 10.52 -8.83
CA ASP A 455 8.83 9.41 -9.77
C ASP A 455 8.66 8.03 -9.09
#